data_AF-K2D9T6-F1
#
_entry.id   AF-K2D9T6-F1
#
_cell.length_a   1.000
_cell.length_b   1.000
_cell.length_c   1.000
_cell.angle_alpha   90.00
_cell.angle_beta   90.00
_cell.angle_gamma   90.00
#
_symmetry.space_group_name_H-M   'P 1'
#
loop_
_entity.id
_entity.type
_entity.pdbx_description
1 polymer ?
#
loop_
_entity_poly.entity_id
_entity_poly.type
_entity_poly.pdbx_seq_one_letter_code
_entity_poly.pdbx_strand_id
1 'polypeptide(L)' 'MNKLLIGYLYKDELNLYGDNGNVEVLSARCARRDIECEIVLISKGNLSAYARLSEINLLFMGGGPDSSQKSIYGDFLEE' A
#
# COMPACT_ATOMS: atom_id res chain seq x y z
N MET A 1 -3.21 -3.73 22.78
CA MET A 1 -3.87 -3.88 21.46
C MET A 1 -2.77 -4.13 20.45
N ASN A 2 -2.93 -5.13 19.59
CA ASN A 2 -1.98 -5.36 18.51
C ASN A 2 -2.35 -4.43 17.35
N LYS A 3 -1.36 -3.68 16.84
CA LYS A 3 -1.52 -2.76 15.71
C LYS A 3 -0.87 -3.38 14.48
N LEU A 4 -1.59 -3.35 13.36
CA LEU A 4 -1.11 -3.76 12.05
C LEU A 4 -0.93 -2.51 11.17
N LEU A 5 0.30 -2.22 10.78
CA LEU A 5 0.63 -1.24 9.76
C LEU A 5 0.70 -1.90 8.39
N ILE A 6 -0.16 -1.46 7.48
CA ILE A 6 -0.17 -1.86 6.08
C ILE A 6 0.43 -0.73 5.24
N GLY A 7 1.54 -1.00 4.57
CA GLY A 7 2.05 -0.12 3.52
C GLY A 7 1.33 -0.41 2.20
N TYR A 8 0.75 0.59 1.57
CA TYR A 8 0.08 0.45 0.28
C TYR A 8 0.81 1.29 -0.78
N LEU A 9 1.57 0.59 -1.62
CA LEU A 9 2.33 1.15 -2.73
C LEU A 9 1.42 1.50 -3.91
N TYR A 10 1.54 2.74 -4.40
CA TYR A 10 1.00 3.19 -5.68
C TYR A 10 -0.50 2.93 -5.85
N LYS A 11 -1.28 3.18 -4.79
CA LYS A 11 -2.74 2.94 -4.75
C LYS A 11 -3.49 3.52 -5.96
N ASP A 12 -3.07 4.69 -6.44
CA ASP A 12 -3.81 5.40 -7.48
C ASP A 12 -3.34 4.98 -8.90
N GLU A 13 -2.10 4.51 -9.03
CA GLU A 13 -1.51 4.03 -10.29
C GLU A 13 -1.73 2.53 -10.54
N LEU A 14 -1.85 1.73 -9.48
CA LEU A 14 -1.94 0.25 -9.51
C LEU A 14 -3.25 -0.25 -8.89
N ASN A 15 -4.37 0.04 -9.54
CA ASN A 15 -5.72 -0.30 -9.06
C ASN A 15 -6.60 -1.02 -10.10
N LEU A 16 -5.98 -1.63 -11.12
CA LEU A 16 -6.68 -2.19 -12.28
C LEU A 16 -7.58 -3.39 -11.93
N TYR A 17 -7.22 -4.17 -10.90
CA TYR A 17 -7.88 -5.46 -10.62
C TYR A 17 -8.77 -5.43 -9.37
N GLY A 18 -9.24 -4.25 -8.96
CA GLY A 18 -10.00 -4.09 -7.72
C GLY A 18 -9.13 -4.18 -6.47
N ASP A 19 -7.83 -3.87 -6.60
CA ASP A 19 -6.81 -4.04 -5.57
C ASP A 19 -7.09 -3.24 -4.28
N ASN A 20 -7.78 -2.10 -4.40
CA ASN A 20 -8.28 -1.34 -3.25
C ASN A 20 -9.14 -2.20 -2.32
N GLY A 21 -9.93 -3.11 -2.89
CA GLY A 21 -10.79 -4.03 -2.15
C GLY A 21 -10.00 -4.97 -1.24
N ASN A 22 -8.77 -5.36 -1.61
CA ASN A 22 -7.93 -6.22 -0.76
C ASN A 22 -7.56 -5.50 0.54
N VAL A 23 -7.12 -4.23 0.46
CA VAL A 23 -6.75 -3.42 1.63
C VAL A 23 -7.97 -3.06 2.47
N GLU A 24 -9.09 -2.71 1.83
CA GLU A 24 -10.36 -2.44 2.51
C GLU A 24 -10.87 -3.66 3.29
N VAL A 25 -10.85 -4.85 2.68
CA VAL A 25 -11.26 -6.10 3.34
C VAL A 25 -10.31 -6.45 4.48
N LEU A 26 -9.00 -6.25 4.34
CA LEU A 26 -8.04 -6.47 5.43
C LEU A 26 -8.34 -5.55 6.62
N SER A 27 -8.54 -4.26 6.38
CA SER A 27 -8.90 -3.30 7.42
C SER A 27 -10.22 -3.69 8.12
N ALA A 28 -11.26 -4.02 7.35
CA ALA A 28 -12.55 -4.46 7.89
C ALA A 28 -12.42 -5.76 8.71
N ARG A 29 -11.57 -6.69 8.29
CA ARG A 29 -11.32 -7.94 9.03
C ARG A 29 -10.56 -7.71 10.33
N CYS A 30 -9.62 -6.76 10.35
CA CYS A 30 -8.91 -6.35 11.56
C CYS A 30 -9.88 -5.74 12.59
N ALA A 31 -10.75 -4.84 12.15
CA ALA A 31 -11.78 -4.23 13.01
C ALA A 31 -12.70 -5.27 13.67
N ARG A 32 -13.12 -6.31 12.92
CA ARG A 32 -13.93 -7.43 13.46
C ARG A 32 -13.22 -8.32 14.49
N ARG A 33 -11.93 -8.09 14.72
CA ARG A 33 -11.06 -8.89 15.59
C ARG A 33 -10.36 -8.03 16.65
N ASP A 34 -10.79 -6.78 16.81
CA ASP A 34 -10.18 -5.82 17.74
C ASP A 34 -8.68 -5.58 17.49
N ILE A 35 -8.26 -5.66 16.21
CA ILE A 35 -6.91 -5.33 15.75
C ILE A 35 -6.95 -3.92 15.17
N GLU A 36 -6.11 -3.01 15.70
CA GLU A 36 -5.94 -1.67 15.13
C GLU A 36 -5.23 -1.80 13.78
N CYS A 37 -5.75 -1.17 12.74
CA CYS A 37 -5.17 -1.22 11.40
C CYS A 37 -4.91 0.20 10.90
N GLU A 38 -3.65 0.53 10.63
CA GLU A 38 -3.25 1.77 9.97
C GLU A 38 -2.79 1.46 8.55
N ILE A 39 -3.18 2.30 7.59
CA ILE A 39 -2.74 2.21 6.20
C ILE A 39 -1.81 3.39 5.93
N VAL A 40 -0.56 3.09 5.57
CA VAL A 40 0.43 4.07 5.12
C VAL A 40 0.42 4.06 3.60
N LEU A 41 -0.09 5.14 3.00
CA LEU A 41 -0.05 5.30 1.55
C LEU A 41 1.36 5.71 1.12
N ILE A 42 1.93 4.93 0.20
CA ILE A 42 3.23 5.18 -0.40
C ILE A 42 2.99 5.50 -1.87
N SER A 43 2.83 6.78 -2.16
CA SER A 43 2.43 7.28 -3.48
C SER A 43 3.63 7.70 -4.31
N LYS A 44 3.47 7.67 -5.63
CA LYS A 44 4.45 8.17 -6.58
C LYS A 44 4.84 9.62 -6.28
N GLY A 45 6.14 9.91 -6.27
CA GLY A 45 6.70 11.23 -5.99
C GLY A 45 6.54 11.70 -4.54
N ASN A 46 5.94 10.89 -3.65
CA ASN A 46 5.85 11.16 -2.22
C ASN A 46 6.60 10.09 -1.43
N LEU A 47 7.93 10.15 -1.60
CA LEU A 47 8.88 9.17 -1.08
C LEU A 47 9.11 9.30 0.45
N SER A 48 8.56 10.34 1.09
CA SER A 48 8.67 10.52 2.56
C SER A 48 8.04 9.37 3.36
N ALA A 49 7.08 8.67 2.78
CA ALA A 49 6.43 7.51 3.39
C ALA A 49 7.33 6.26 3.42
N TYR A 50 8.38 6.17 2.58
CA TYR A 50 9.31 5.05 2.58
C TYR A 50 10.20 5.00 3.82
N ALA A 51 10.43 6.13 4.49
CA ALA A 51 11.11 6.18 5.78
C ALA A 51 10.40 5.32 6.86
N ARG A 52 9.10 5.03 6.67
CA ARG A 52 8.28 4.19 7.56
C ARG A 52 8.25 2.71 7.15
N LEU A 53 8.97 2.29 6.10
CA LEU A 53 9.02 0.88 5.68
C LEU A 53 9.46 -0.07 6.81
N SER A 54 10.34 0.39 7.70
CA SER A 54 10.78 -0.38 8.86
C SER A 54 9.67 -0.60 9.91
N GLU A 55 8.60 0.20 9.89
CA GLU A 55 7.44 0.07 10.77
C GLU A 55 6.34 -0.83 10.18
N ILE A 56 6.38 -1.07 8.86
CA ILE A 56 5.33 -1.78 8.13
C ILE A 56 5.37 -3.27 8.44
N ASN A 57 4.18 -3.84 8.73
CA ASN A 57 4.03 -5.28 8.99
C ASN A 57 3.60 -6.05 7.74
N LEU A 58 2.86 -5.40 6.84
CA LEU A 58 2.38 -5.97 5.59
C LEU A 58 2.50 -4.92 4.48
N LEU A 59 3.17 -5.28 3.39
CA LEU A 59 3.28 -4.46 2.20
C LEU A 59 2.32 -4.98 1.13
N PHE A 60 1.53 -4.09 0.54
CA PHE A 60 0.63 -4.40 -0.55
C PHE A 60 0.90 -3.49 -1.75
N MET A 61 0.90 -4.08 -2.94
CA MET A 61 1.07 -3.42 -4.22
C MET A 61 0.09 -4.08 -5.18
N GLY A 62 -0.79 -3.28 -5.78
CA GLY A 62 -1.77 -3.77 -6.74
C GLY A 62 -1.17 -3.99 -8.13
N GLY A 63 -2.03 -4.22 -9.11
CA GLY A 63 -1.66 -4.25 -10.52
C GLY A 63 -2.18 -3.02 -11.25
N GLY A 64 -1.40 -2.50 -12.19
CA GLY A 64 -1.80 -1.43 -13.10
C GLY A 64 -1.60 -1.82 -14.57
N PRO A 65 -2.10 -1.01 -15.51
CA PRO A 65 -1.75 -1.14 -16.92
C PRO A 65 -0.23 -1.04 -17.13
N ASP A 66 0.29 -1.61 -18.21
CA ASP A 66 1.72 -1.57 -18.54
C ASP A 66 2.29 -0.15 -18.54
N SER A 67 1.50 0.85 -18.99
CA SER A 67 1.89 2.25 -18.97
C SER A 67 2.08 2.79 -17.55
N SER A 68 1.18 2.44 -16.61
CA SER A 68 1.29 2.84 -15.22
C SER A 68 2.47 2.14 -14.54
N GLN A 69 2.63 0.83 -14.76
CA GLN A 69 3.76 0.05 -14.24
C GLN A 69 5.10 0.62 -14.72
N LYS A 70 5.22 0.93 -16.01
CA LYS A 70 6.42 1.57 -16.56
C LYS A 70 6.67 2.95 -15.95
N SER A 71 5.61 3.69 -15.64
CA SER A 71 5.70 5.02 -15.05
C SER A 71 6.14 5.03 -13.59
N ILE A 72 5.80 3.99 -12.83
CA ILE A 72 6.21 3.84 -11.42
C ILE A 72 7.55 3.11 -11.27
N TYR A 73 8.00 2.36 -12.29
CA TYR A 73 9.25 1.58 -12.21
C TYR A 73 10.46 2.44 -11.84
N GLY A 74 10.59 3.63 -12.43
CA GLY A 74 11.67 4.56 -12.07
C GLY A 74 11.54 5.06 -10.64
N ASP A 75 10.33 5.47 -10.24
CA ASP A 75 10.03 5.92 -8.88
C ASP A 75 10.34 4.85 -7.82
N PHE A 76 10.06 3.58 -8.14
CA PHE A 76 10.32 2.45 -7.25
C PHE A 76 11.81 2.09 -7.12
N LEU A 77 12.64 2.38 -8.13
CA LEU A 77 14.07 2.06 -8.16
C LEU A 77 14.98 3.20 -7.72
N GLU A 78 14.51 4.45 -7.75
CA GLU A 78 15.28 5.62 -7.32
C GLU A 78 15.39 5.74 -5.79
N GLU A 79 15.21 4.62 -5.09
CA GLU A 79 15.40 4.43 -3.65
C GLU A 79 16.57 3.49 -3.32
#